data_AF-T1CFJ3-F1
#
_entry.id   AF-T1CFJ3-F1
#
_cell.length_a   1.000
_cell.length_b   1.000
_cell.length_c   1.000
_cell.angle_alpha   90.00
_cell.angle_beta   90.00
_cell.angle_gamma   90.00
#
_symmetry.space_group_name_H-M   'P 1'
#
loop_
_entity.id
_entity.type
_entity.pdbx_description
1 polymer ?
#
loop_
_entity_poly.entity_id
_entity_poly.type
_entity_poly.pdbx_seq_one_letter_code
_entity_poly.pdbx_strand_id
1 'polypeptide(L)' 'MVEFSLPRNSKVQKGTHHPARDGTKNVRTFRIYRWTPDDGRNPRLDSFDLDVSN' A
#
# COMPACT_ATOMS: atom_id res chain seq x y z
N MET A 1 -23.50 -5.19 -22.64
CA MET A 1 -22.85 -4.75 -21.39
C MET A 1 -21.35 -4.73 -21.67
N VAL A 2 -20.69 -3.57 -21.56
CA VAL A 2 -19.24 -3.46 -21.76
C VAL A 2 -18.60 -3.40 -20.37
N GLU A 3 -17.62 -4.27 -20.12
CA GLU A 3 -16.86 -4.27 -18.88
C GLU A 3 -15.75 -3.21 -19.01
N PHE A 4 -15.87 -2.11 -18.27
CA PHE A 4 -14.79 -1.13 -18.14
C PHE A 4 -13.70 -1.72 -17.25
N SER A 5 -12.87 -2.60 -17.82
CA SER A 5 -11.70 -3.11 -17.12
C SER A 5 -10.59 -2.06 -17.13
N LEU A 6 -10.02 -1.80 -15.96
CA LEU A 6 -8.84 -0.94 -15.87
C LEU A 6 -7.70 -1.52 -16.72
N PRO A 7 -6.94 -0.69 -17.45
CA PRO A 7 -5.75 -1.12 -18.16
C PRO A 7 -4.82 -1.91 -17.24
N ARG A 8 -4.08 -2.88 -17.79
CA ARG A 8 -3.17 -3.75 -17.03
C ARG A 8 -2.25 -2.97 -16.09
N ASN A 9 -1.82 -1.78 -16.49
CA ASN A 9 -0.87 -0.94 -15.76
C ASN A 9 -1.53 0.05 -14.77
N SER A 10 -2.85 0.06 -14.68
CA SER A 10 -3.62 0.95 -13.81
C SER A 10 -4.36 0.20 -12.69
N LYS A 11 -4.11 -1.11 -12.57
CA LYS A 11 -4.65 -1.93 -11.47
C LYS A 11 -3.75 -1.81 -10.25
N VAL A 12 -4.33 -1.35 -9.14
CA VAL A 12 -3.64 -1.25 -7.84
C VAL A 12 -3.25 -2.64 -7.37
N GLN A 13 -1.96 -2.81 -7.08
CA GLN A 13 -1.40 -4.06 -6.57
C GLN A 13 -1.19 -3.99 -5.05
N LYS A 14 -1.11 -5.16 -4.42
CA LYS A 14 -0.65 -5.25 -3.03
C LYS A 14 0.81 -4.81 -2.98
N GLY A 15 1.09 -3.87 -2.09
CA GLY A 15 2.42 -3.40 -1.81
C GLY A 15 3.14 -4.22 -0.74
N THR A 16 4.24 -3.66 -0.25
CA THR A 16 5.04 -4.20 0.84
C THR A 16 4.33 -3.98 2.17
N HIS A 17 4.33 -5.00 3.04
CA HIS A 17 3.86 -4.89 4.40
C HIS A 17 5.05 -4.78 5.35
N HIS A 18 5.05 -3.73 6.16
CA HIS A 18 6.05 -3.46 7.18
C HIS A 18 5.39 -3.62 8.55
N PRO A 19 5.55 -4.78 9.21
CA PRO A 19 4.96 -5.04 10.52
C PRO A 19 5.65 -4.21 11.60
N ALA A 20 4.88 -3.88 12.65
CA ALA A 20 5.42 -3.21 13.83
C ALA A 20 6.28 -4.20 14.62
N ARG A 21 7.18 -3.65 15.46
CA ARG A 21 8.01 -4.45 16.35
C ARG A 21 7.16 -5.17 17.40
N ASP A 22 7.56 -6.38 17.78
CA ASP A 22 6.90 -7.13 18.85
C ASP A 22 6.90 -6.34 20.16
N GLY A 23 5.74 -6.29 20.82
CA GLY A 23 5.55 -5.53 22.07
C GLY A 23 5.04 -4.10 21.91
N THR A 24 4.77 -3.66 20.67
CA THR A 24 4.15 -2.36 20.40
C THR A 24 2.70 -2.34 20.89
N LYS A 25 2.36 -1.43 21.80
CA LYS A 25 1.02 -1.40 22.43
C LYS A 25 -0.03 -0.66 21.59
N ASN A 26 0.36 0.40 20.90
CA ASN A 26 -0.54 1.23 20.09
C ASN A 26 -0.14 1.20 18.62
N VAL A 27 -0.31 0.04 17.97
CA VAL A 27 -0.05 -0.10 16.55
C VAL A 27 -1.21 0.49 15.74
N ARG A 28 -0.90 1.34 14.77
CA ARG A 28 -1.82 1.72 13.69
C ARG A 28 -1.24 1.33 12.34
N THR A 29 -2.06 0.65 11.55
CA THR A 29 -1.71 0.31 10.16
C THR A 29 -2.03 1.47 9.24
N PHE A 30 -1.00 2.06 8.66
CA PHE A 30 -1.08 3.09 7.64
C PHE A 30 -0.97 2.46 6.26
N ARG A 31 -1.97 2.69 5.43
CA ARG A 31 -1.98 2.25 4.03
C ARG A 31 -1.55 3.40 3.14
N ILE A 32 -0.39 3.27 2.51
CA ILE A 32 0.20 4.31 1.66
C ILE A 32 0.08 3.87 0.21
N TYR A 33 -0.68 4.66 -0.56
CA TYR A 33 -0.72 4.52 -2.00
C TYR A 33 0.57 5.09 -2.60
N ARG A 34 1.33 4.25 -3.32
CA ARG A 34 2.53 4.68 -4.02
C ARG A 34 2.41 4.36 -5.50
N TRP A 35 2.59 5.39 -6.30
CA TRP A 35 2.71 5.30 -7.73
C TRP A 35 3.69 6.37 -8.20
N THR A 36 4.59 6.02 -9.10
CA THR A 36 5.46 6.97 -9.78
C THR A 36 5.38 6.70 -11.28
N PRO A 37 5.32 7.74 -12.13
CA PRO A 37 5.29 7.57 -13.58
C PRO A 37 6.63 7.05 -14.14
N ASP A 38 7.73 7.22 -13.41
CA ASP A 38 9.09 7.01 -13.93
C ASP A 38 9.55 5.54 -13.91
N ASP A 39 9.02 4.73 -12.98
CA ASP A 39 9.46 3.34 -12.82
C ASP A 39 8.66 2.34 -13.67
N GLY A 40 7.66 2.83 -14.42
CA GLY A 40 6.77 2.02 -15.25
C GLY A 40 5.96 0.99 -14.46
N ARG A 41 5.90 1.10 -13.13
CA ARG A 41 5.23 0.13 -12.27
C ARG A 41 3.76 0.49 -12.06
N ASN A 42 2.97 -0.55 -11.79
CA ASN A 42 1.60 -0.35 -11.36
C ASN A 42 1.57 0.39 -10.02
N PRO A 43 0.50 1.15 -9.77
CA PRO A 43 0.21 1.64 -8.44
C PRO A 43 0.19 0.50 -7.42
N ARG A 44 0.74 0.75 -6.23
CA ARG A 44 0.72 -0.22 -5.14
C ARG A 44 0.23 0.40 -3.85
N LEU A 45 -0.37 -0.42 -3.00
CA LEU A 45 -0.78 -0.05 -1.65
C LEU A 45 0.13 -0.73 -0.63
N ASP A 46 1.08 0.01 -0.09
CA ASP A 46 1.98 -0.48 0.96
C ASP A 46 1.32 -0.30 2.33
N SER A 47 1.59 -1.21 3.26
CA SER A 47 1.04 -1.18 4.63
C SER A 47 2.18 -1.02 5.62
N PHE A 48 2.06 -0.05 6.53
CA PHE A 48 3.04 0.23 7.57
C PHE A 48 2.38 0.23 8.93
N ASP A 49 2.82 -0.65 9.80
CA ASP A 49 2.38 -0.70 11.17
C ASP A 49 3.32 0.20 12.00
N LEU A 50 2.79 1.31 12.50
CA LEU A 50 3.56 2.29 13.29
C LEU A 50 3.02 2.34 14.72
N ASP A 51 3.94 2.43 15.68
CA ASP A 51 3.60 2.82 17.04
C ASP A 51 3.26 4.31 17.07
N VAL A 52 2.07 4.64 17.55
CA VAL A 52 1.63 6.03 17.72
C VAL A 52 1.66 6.48 19.19
N SER A 53 2.36 5.73 20.05
CA SER A 53 2.65 6.14 21.42
C SER A 53 3.68 7.27 21.40
N ASN A 54 3.32 8.42 21.94
CA ASN A 54 4.18 9.61 22.09
C ASN A 54 4.85 9.62 23.47
#